data_AF-A0A9X4HDN4-F1
#
_entry.id   AF-A0A9X4HDN4-F1
#
_cell.length_a   1.000
_cell.length_b   1.000
_cell.length_c   1.000
_cell.angle_alpha   90.00
_cell.angle_beta   90.00
_cell.angle_gamma   90.00
#
_symmetry.space_group_name_H-M   'P 1'
#
loop_
_entity.id
_entity.type
_entity.pdbx_description
1 polymer ?
#
loop_
_entity_poly.entity_id
_entity_poly.type
_entity_poly.pdbx_seq_one_letter_code
_entity_poly.pdbx_strand_id
1 'polypeptide(L)'
;MIIALYAGAAIIMAGGSLYFAWRDVGFRKFLAGAFFVSSGILFYLYLADVSVPLLGTDFVASPQVSGGRSIVHLILFLVCFYFGFLKPPKA
;
A
#
# COMPACT_ATOMS: atom_id res chain seq x y z
N MET A 1 -20.21 12.58 -0.36
CA MET A 1 -20.67 11.18 -0.35
C MET A 1 -19.60 10.21 -0.88
N ILE A 2 -19.05 10.43 -2.09
CA ILE A 2 -18.04 9.53 -2.69
C ILE A 2 -16.74 9.43 -1.88
N ILE A 3 -16.21 10.54 -1.36
CA ILE A 3 -15.00 10.52 -0.49
C ILE A 3 -15.19 9.65 0.75
N ALA A 4 -16.38 9.67 1.37
CA ALA A 4 -16.68 8.83 2.52
C ALA A 4 -16.69 7.33 2.16
N LEU A 5 -17.14 6.99 0.95
CA LEU A 5 -17.07 5.61 0.44
C LEU A 5 -15.60 5.17 0.22
N TYR A 6 -14.76 6.04 -0.35
CA TYR A 6 -13.33 5.76 -0.48
C TYR A 6 -12.65 5.59 0.88
N ALA A 7 -12.96 6.45 1.85
CA ALA A 7 -12.43 6.34 3.21
C ALA A 7 -12.88 5.04 3.88
N GLY A 8 -14.17 4.68 3.77
CA GLY A 8 -14.71 3.44 4.30
C GLY A 8 -14.04 2.21 3.68
N ALA A 9 -13.92 2.17 2.34
CA ALA A 9 -13.23 1.09 1.64
C ALA A 9 -11.76 0.98 2.05
N ALA A 10 -11.05 2.11 2.17
CA ALA A 10 -9.66 2.11 2.61
C ALA A 10 -9.50 1.55 4.03
N ILE A 11 -10.38 1.93 4.97
CA ILE A 11 -10.36 1.42 6.35
C ILE A 11 -10.63 -0.09 6.38
N ILE A 12 -11.65 -0.56 5.65
CA ILE A 12 -12.00 -1.99 5.60
C ILE A 12 -10.85 -2.80 5.01
N MET A 13 -10.27 -2.36 3.88
CA MET A 13 -9.17 -3.05 3.22
C MET A 13 -7.90 -3.03 4.07
N ALA A 14 -7.58 -1.92 4.73
CA ALA A 14 -6.43 -1.83 5.62
C ALA A 14 -6.60 -2.72 6.86
N GLY A 15 -7.78 -2.67 7.51
CA GLY A 15 -8.08 -3.50 8.68
C GLY A 15 -8.07 -4.99 8.37
N GLY A 16 -8.72 -5.39 7.27
CA GLY A 16 -8.70 -6.77 6.79
C GLY A 16 -7.28 -7.24 6.46
N SER A 17 -6.51 -6.43 5.74
CA SER A 17 -5.12 -6.75 5.39
C SER A 17 -4.25 -6.92 6.64
N LEU A 18 -4.42 -6.07 7.66
CA LEU A 18 -3.68 -6.17 8.91
C LEU A 18 -4.04 -7.45 9.69
N TYR A 19 -5.32 -7.79 9.78
CA TYR A 19 -5.78 -9.02 10.43
C TYR A 19 -5.19 -10.27 9.77
N PHE A 20 -5.25 -10.36 8.44
CA PHE A 20 -4.68 -11.51 7.73
C PHE A 20 -3.15 -11.52 7.76
N ALA A 21 -2.48 -10.37 7.71
CA ALA A 21 -1.03 -10.28 7.83
C ALA A 21 -0.54 -10.76 9.20
N TRP A 22 -1.32 -10.52 10.26
CA TRP A 22 -1.02 -11.03 11.59
C TRP A 22 -1.16 -12.56 11.65
N ARG A 23 -2.23 -13.10 11.08
CA ARG A 23 -2.61 -14.51 11.23
C ARG A 23 -1.87 -15.45 10.30
N ASP A 24 -1.54 -15.02 9.09
CA ASP A 24 -1.00 -15.88 8.04
C ASP A 24 0.34 -15.38 7.48
N VAL A 25 1.32 -16.29 7.38
CA VAL A 25 2.64 -15.99 6.79
C VAL A 25 2.51 -15.86 5.27
N GLY A 26 1.68 -16.68 4.62
CA GLY A 26 1.45 -16.62 3.18
C GLY A 26 0.91 -15.25 2.74
N PHE A 27 0.00 -14.69 3.52
CA PHE A 27 -0.58 -13.37 3.29
C PHE A 27 0.46 -12.26 3.42
N ARG A 28 1.41 -12.37 4.36
CA ARG A 28 2.54 -11.42 4.43
C ARG A 28 3.44 -11.50 3.20
N LYS A 29 3.69 -12.69 2.66
CA LYS A 29 4.45 -12.85 1.41
C LYS A 29 3.72 -12.21 0.23
N PHE A 30 2.40 -12.40 0.15
CA PHE A 30 1.56 -11.74 -0.85
C PHE A 30 1.61 -10.21 -0.73
N LEU A 31 1.42 -9.69 0.49
CA LEU A 31 1.49 -8.25 0.77
C LEU A 31 2.86 -7.65 0.44
N ALA A 32 3.96 -8.38 0.70
CA ALA A 32 5.29 -7.94 0.30
C ALA A 32 5.36 -7.68 -1.22
N GLY A 33 4.85 -8.60 -2.04
CA GLY A 33 4.75 -8.39 -3.49
C GLY A 33 3.87 -7.19 -3.86
N ALA A 34 2.69 -7.07 -3.27
CA ALA A 34 1.76 -5.97 -3.54
C ALA A 34 2.37 -4.60 -3.18
N PHE A 35 3.00 -4.48 -2.01
CA PHE A 35 3.67 -3.26 -1.57
C PHE A 35 4.90 -2.91 -2.39
N PHE A 36 5.66 -3.92 -2.85
CA PHE A 36 6.79 -3.68 -3.75
C PHE A 36 6.35 -3.06 -5.08
N VAL A 37 5.36 -3.67 -5.74
CA VAL A 37 4.83 -3.15 -7.01
C VAL A 37 4.21 -1.77 -6.81
N SER A 38 3.45 -1.58 -5.72
CA SER A 38 2.82 -0.30 -5.41
C SER A 38 3.84 0.81 -5.12
N SER A 39 4.92 0.50 -4.40
CA SER A 39 6.02 1.44 -4.20
C SER A 39 6.65 1.85 -5.53
N GLY A 40 6.92 0.88 -6.40
CA GLY A 40 7.50 1.13 -7.72
C GLY A 40 6.64 2.05 -8.60
N ILE A 41 5.33 1.77 -8.73
CA ILE A 41 4.45 2.61 -9.55
C ILE A 41 4.28 4.01 -8.96
N LEU A 42 4.16 4.14 -7.64
CA LEU A 42 4.02 5.44 -6.99
C LEU A 42 5.30 6.28 -7.10
N PHE A 43 6.46 5.63 -6.99
CA PHE A 43 7.75 6.28 -7.19
C PHE A 43 7.94 6.71 -8.65
N TYR A 44 7.53 5.86 -9.61
CA TYR A 44 7.52 6.22 -11.02
C TYR A 44 6.64 7.45 -11.30
N LEU A 45 5.41 7.48 -10.78
CA LEU A 45 4.50 8.62 -10.95
C LEU A 45 5.07 9.91 -10.33
N TYR A 46 5.80 9.80 -9.22
CA TYR A 46 6.53 10.92 -8.64
C TYR A 46 7.62 11.44 -9.58
N LEU A 47 8.47 10.55 -10.12
CA LEU A 47 9.55 10.95 -11.04
C LEU A 47 9.03 11.49 -12.38
N ALA A 48 7.90 10.96 -12.85
CA ALA A 48 7.26 11.38 -14.09
C ALA A 48 6.41 12.67 -13.94
N ASP A 49 6.35 13.25 -12.73
CA ASP A 49 5.53 14.43 -12.40
C ASP A 49 4.04 14.27 -12.77
N VAL A 50 3.52 13.04 -12.65
CA VAL A 50 2.14 12.70 -13.04
C VAL A 50 1.20 12.82 -11.84
N SER A 51 0.21 13.69 -11.99
CA SER A 51 -0.91 13.82 -11.04
C SER A 51 -2.00 12.79 -11.32
N VAL A 52 -2.57 12.18 -10.28
CA VAL A 52 -3.61 11.14 -10.42
C VAL A 52 -4.94 11.65 -9.85
N PRO A 53 -5.98 11.85 -10.68
CA PRO A 53 -7.29 12.24 -10.20
C PRO A 53 -7.98 11.06 -9.51
N LEU A 54 -8.61 11.32 -8.37
CA LEU A 54 -9.46 10.33 -7.71
C LEU A 54 -10.84 10.36 -8.38
N LEU A 55 -11.17 9.26 -9.05
CA LEU A 55 -12.36 9.13 -9.88
C LEU A 55 -13.64 9.57 -9.16
N GLY A 56 -14.44 10.42 -9.80
CA GLY A 56 -15.70 10.92 -9.24
C GLY A 56 -15.53 11.94 -8.11
N THR A 57 -14.34 12.54 -7.96
CA THR A 57 -14.07 13.62 -7.00
C THR A 57 -13.19 14.70 -7.64
N ASP A 58 -13.18 15.90 -7.06
CA ASP A 58 -12.26 16.98 -7.45
C ASP A 58 -10.86 16.82 -6.84
N PHE A 59 -10.60 15.72 -6.13
CA PHE A 59 -9.32 15.47 -5.47
C PHE A 59 -8.29 14.92 -6.47
N VAL A 60 -7.15 15.58 -6.55
CA VAL A 60 -6.03 15.18 -7.39
C VAL A 60 -4.82 14.88 -6.49
N ALA A 61 -4.33 13.66 -6.53
CA ALA A 61 -3.10 13.29 -5.84
C ALA A 61 -1.90 13.84 -6.61
N SER A 62 -1.19 14.80 -6.01
CA SER A 62 -0.01 15.39 -6.62
C SER A 62 1.16 14.40 -6.67
N PRO A 63 2.18 14.65 -7.50
CA PRO A 63 3.38 13.81 -7.57
C PRO A 63 4.06 13.65 -6.21
N GLN A 64 4.09 14.69 -5.38
CA GLN A 64 4.66 14.65 -4.03
C GLN A 64 3.88 13.73 -3.09
N VAL A 65 2.55 13.67 -3.25
CA VAL A 65 1.71 12.71 -2.51
C VAL A 65 2.05 11.28 -2.95
N SER A 66 2.22 11.03 -4.25
CA SER A 66 2.68 9.73 -4.77
C SER A 66 4.06 9.37 -4.23
N GLY A 67 5.00 10.31 -4.21
CA GLY A 67 6.33 10.15 -3.63
C GLY A 67 6.27 9.75 -2.15
N GLY A 68 5.52 10.49 -1.33
CA GLY A 68 5.32 10.15 0.08
C GLY A 68 4.69 8.76 0.27
N ARG A 69 3.68 8.41 -0.52
CA ARG A 69 3.05 7.08 -0.47
C ARG A 69 4.02 5.97 -0.90
N SER A 70 4.90 6.20 -1.87
CA SER A 70 5.90 5.21 -2.29
C SER A 70 6.81 4.82 -1.14
N ILE A 71 7.24 5.78 -0.33
CA ILE A 71 8.08 5.53 0.86
C ILE A 71 7.32 4.65 1.87
N VAL A 72 6.05 4.98 2.15
CA VAL A 72 5.22 4.17 3.05
C VAL A 72 5.10 2.73 2.54
N HIS A 73 4.83 2.54 1.24
CA HIS A 73 4.72 1.21 0.65
C HIS A 73 6.06 0.48 0.66
N LEU A 74 7.18 1.17 0.47
CA LEU A 74 8.51 0.58 0.58
C LEU A 74 8.78 0.05 1.99
N ILE A 75 8.43 0.82 3.03
CA ILE A 75 8.58 0.39 4.42
C ILE A 75 7.72 -0.83 4.70
N LEU A 76 6.45 -0.82 4.27
CA LEU A 76 5.53 -1.96 4.44
C LEU A 76 6.02 -3.19 3.68
N PHE A 77 6.58 -3.02 2.47
CA PHE A 77 7.25 -4.07 1.74
C PHE A 77 8.39 -4.68 2.58
N LEU A 78 9.30 -3.86 3.09
CA LEU A 78 10.44 -4.34 3.88
C LEU A 78 9.99 -5.12 5.13
N VAL A 79 8.96 -4.62 5.83
CA VAL A 79 8.38 -5.28 7.00
C VAL A 79 7.76 -6.63 6.61
N CYS A 80 6.88 -6.66 5.61
CA CYS A 80 6.22 -7.89 5.16
C CYS A 80 7.22 -8.89 4.56
N PHE A 81 8.23 -8.41 3.83
CA PHE A 81 9.28 -9.24 3.25
C PHE A 81 10.13 -9.88 4.34
N TYR A 82 10.56 -9.10 5.33
CA TYR A 82 11.35 -9.59 6.45
C TYR A 82 10.60 -10.67 7.24
N PHE A 83 9.37 -10.38 7.70
CA PHE A 83 8.59 -11.34 8.50
C PHE A 83 7.93 -12.46 7.69
N GLY A 84 7.83 -12.30 6.37
CA GLY A 84 7.27 -13.32 5.47
C GLY A 84 8.31 -14.32 4.98
N PHE A 85 9.52 -13.86 4.63
CA PHE A 85 10.55 -14.68 4.00
C PHE A 85 11.78 -14.92 4.88
N LEU A 86 12.31 -13.88 5.54
CA LEU A 86 13.61 -13.97 6.24
C LEU A 86 13.48 -14.48 7.67
N LYS A 87 12.44 -14.04 8.38
CA LYS A 87 12.16 -14.42 9.76
C LYS A 87 10.68 -14.78 9.91
N PRO A 88 10.24 -15.91 9.33
CA PRO A 88 8.90 -16.40 9.59
C PRO A 88 8.72 -16.64 11.10
N PRO A 89 7.52 -16.39 11.66
CA PRO A 89 7.25 -16.75 13.04
C PRO A 89 7.47 -18.25 13.23
N LYS A 90 8.10 -18.61 14.35
CA LYS A 90 8.20 -20.00 14.77
C LYS A 90 6.79 -20.51 15.06
N ALA A 91 6.45 -21.65 14.46
CA ALA A 91 5.23 -22.39 14.76
C ALA A 91 5.24 -22.86 16.23
#